data_AF-A0ABD5U3A2-F1
#
_entry.id   AF-A0ABD5U3A2-F1
#
_cell.length_a   1.000
_cell.length_b   1.000
_cell.length_c   1.000
_cell.angle_alpha   90.00
_cell.angle_beta   90.00
_cell.angle_gamma   90.00
#
_symmetry.space_group_name_H-M   'P 1'
#
loop_
_entity.id
_entity.type
_entity.pdbx_description
1 polymer ?
#
loop_
_entity_poly.entity_id
_entity_poly.type
_entity_poly.pdbx_seq_one_letter_code
_entity_poly.pdbx_strand_id
1 'polypeptide(L)'
;MSTTNAPNGSAEGAETIDTDAVADVTPVRIEASALASTSPSYLRDLKAGLADEGCQPAVLTVETCFDDDCRLATQSVADDVRGFVRAAAFLGAARVEVTVTDVADEDVARDALRAVEERGRREGVAVDISGCVSC
;
A
#
# COMPACT_ATOMS: atom_id res chain seq x y z
N MET A 1 -11.39 -21.84 -49.99
CA MET A 1 -10.32 -21.45 -49.06
C MET A 1 -10.66 -20.09 -48.46
N SER A 2 -10.34 -19.91 -47.17
CA SER A 2 -10.30 -18.66 -46.38
C SER A 2 -11.65 -18.10 -45.93
N THR A 3 -12.26 -18.62 -44.85
CA THR A 3 -12.09 -18.29 -43.41
C THR A 3 -12.34 -16.83 -43.06
N THR A 4 -13.57 -16.51 -42.63
CA THR A 4 -13.83 -15.31 -41.81
C THR A 4 -14.03 -15.80 -40.38
N ASN A 5 -13.15 -15.32 -39.48
CA ASN A 5 -13.11 -15.68 -38.08
C ASN A 5 -14.43 -15.37 -37.37
N ALA A 6 -14.88 -16.34 -36.57
CA ALA A 6 -15.82 -16.09 -35.49
C ALA A 6 -15.21 -15.09 -34.49
N PRO A 7 -16.02 -14.23 -33.83
CA PRO A 7 -15.55 -13.53 -32.66
C PRO A 7 -15.32 -14.57 -31.57
N ASN A 8 -14.08 -14.71 -31.10
CA ASN A 8 -13.79 -15.48 -29.91
C ASN A 8 -14.41 -14.74 -28.74
N GLY A 9 -15.63 -15.13 -28.39
CA GLY A 9 -16.34 -14.66 -27.22
C GLY A 9 -15.49 -14.88 -25.98
N SER A 10 -15.45 -13.86 -25.15
CA SER A 10 -15.01 -13.89 -23.76
C SER A 10 -15.43 -15.20 -23.08
N ALA A 11 -14.46 -15.92 -22.52
CA ALA A 11 -14.71 -16.79 -21.39
C ALA A 11 -13.95 -16.11 -20.23
N GLU A 12 -14.58 -15.22 -19.45
CA GLU A 12 -15.63 -15.54 -18.48
C GLU A 12 -15.23 -16.75 -17.62
N GLY A 13 -14.29 -16.48 -16.71
CA GLY A 13 -14.34 -17.05 -15.37
C GLY A 13 -14.45 -15.87 -14.43
N ALA A 14 -15.66 -15.32 -14.26
CA ALA A 14 -15.91 -14.54 -13.05
C ALA A 14 -15.73 -15.53 -11.91
N GLU A 15 -14.62 -15.41 -11.19
CA GLU A 15 -14.39 -16.21 -9.99
C GLU A 15 -15.60 -16.01 -9.08
N THR A 16 -16.25 -17.10 -8.68
CA THR A 16 -17.38 -17.04 -7.77
C THR A 16 -16.83 -16.68 -6.40
N ILE A 17 -16.69 -15.38 -6.14
CA ILE A 17 -16.29 -14.84 -4.85
C ILE A 17 -17.51 -14.92 -3.93
N ASP A 18 -17.37 -15.65 -2.83
CA ASP A 18 -18.34 -15.58 -1.74
C ASP A 18 -18.25 -14.19 -1.12
N THR A 19 -19.36 -13.46 -1.15
CA THR A 19 -19.46 -12.09 -0.63
C THR A 19 -20.22 -12.03 0.68
N ASP A 20 -20.55 -13.19 1.27
CA ASP A 20 -21.13 -13.25 2.60
C ASP A 20 -20.20 -12.58 3.62
N ALA A 21 -20.81 -11.81 4.52
CA ALA A 21 -20.05 -11.13 5.56
C ALA A 21 -19.37 -12.15 6.47
N VAL A 22 -18.06 -12.01 6.65
CA VAL A 22 -17.34 -12.74 7.70
C VAL A 22 -17.79 -12.15 9.03
N ALA A 23 -18.54 -12.92 9.81
CA ALA A 23 -19.00 -12.48 11.12
C ALA A 23 -17.81 -12.12 12.03
N ASP A 24 -18.00 -11.08 12.85
CA ASP A 24 -17.09 -10.69 13.93
C ASP A 24 -15.71 -10.13 13.53
N VAL A 25 -15.56 -9.59 12.32
CA VAL A 25 -14.33 -8.89 11.90
C VAL A 25 -14.60 -7.42 11.56
N THR A 26 -13.91 -6.51 12.26
CA THR A 26 -13.95 -5.06 12.03
C THR A 26 -12.72 -4.62 11.23
N PRO A 27 -12.89 -4.05 10.03
CA PRO A 27 -11.76 -3.48 9.29
C PRO A 27 -11.26 -2.21 10.00
N VAL A 28 -9.95 -2.10 10.17
CA VAL A 28 -9.31 -0.96 10.86
C VAL A 28 -8.28 -0.24 9.99
N ARG A 29 -8.13 1.05 10.26
CA ARG A 29 -7.03 1.88 9.76
C ARG A 29 -5.93 1.95 10.82
N ILE A 30 -4.68 1.86 10.39
CA ILE A 30 -3.50 2.01 11.23
C ILE A 30 -2.74 3.25 10.76
N GLU A 31 -2.33 4.11 11.68
CA GLU A 31 -1.43 5.22 11.39
C GLU A 31 0.01 4.77 11.55
N ALA A 32 0.88 5.06 10.58
CA ALA A 32 2.29 4.69 10.63
C ALA A 32 3.02 5.31 11.84
N SER A 33 2.62 6.52 12.26
CA SER A 33 3.13 7.21 13.45
C SER A 33 2.78 6.48 14.77
N ALA A 34 1.72 5.66 14.77
CA ALA A 34 1.35 4.84 15.93
C ALA A 34 2.14 3.52 16.00
N LEU A 35 2.87 3.16 14.94
CA LEU A 35 3.72 1.97 14.93
C LEU A 35 5.03 2.25 15.66
N ALA A 36 5.33 1.45 16.68
CA ALA A 36 6.61 1.53 17.38
C ALA A 36 7.79 0.98 16.55
N SER A 37 7.50 0.15 15.53
CA SER A 37 8.50 -0.51 14.70
C SER A 37 7.87 -1.10 13.43
N THR A 38 8.68 -1.38 12.42
CA THR A 38 8.31 -2.22 11.26
C THR A 38 9.01 -3.59 11.30
N SER A 39 9.59 -3.96 12.44
CA SER A 39 10.27 -5.26 12.59
C SER A 39 9.27 -6.44 12.52
N PRO A 40 9.67 -7.60 11.96
CA PRO A 40 8.77 -8.74 11.80
C PRO A 40 8.20 -9.29 13.12
N SER A 41 8.93 -9.22 14.23
CA SER A 41 8.44 -9.66 15.54
C SER A 41 7.33 -8.75 16.04
N TYR A 42 7.54 -7.43 16.01
CA TYR A 42 6.54 -6.45 16.42
C TYR A 42 5.27 -6.56 15.56
N LEU A 43 5.40 -6.66 14.23
CA LEU A 43 4.25 -6.77 13.35
C LEU A 43 3.48 -8.08 13.54
N ARG A 44 4.16 -9.17 13.92
CA ARG A 44 3.50 -10.45 14.24
C ARG A 44 2.66 -10.32 15.50
N ASP A 45 3.21 -9.71 16.54
CA ASP A 45 2.52 -9.51 17.81
C ASP A 45 1.34 -8.55 17.63
N LEU A 46 1.52 -7.45 16.88
CA LEU A 46 0.46 -6.52 16.52
C LEU A 46 -0.67 -7.22 15.74
N LYS A 47 -0.33 -8.02 14.72
CA LYS A 47 -1.31 -8.76 13.92
C LYS A 47 -2.10 -9.76 14.77
N ALA A 48 -1.44 -10.46 15.68
CA ALA A 48 -2.09 -11.40 16.60
C ALA A 48 -3.06 -10.65 17.54
N GLY A 49 -2.62 -9.54 18.15
CA GLY A 49 -3.47 -8.73 19.03
C GLY A 49 -4.71 -8.19 18.32
N LEU A 50 -4.55 -7.68 17.09
CA LEU A 50 -5.70 -7.22 16.30
C LEU A 50 -6.67 -8.37 16.00
N ALA A 51 -6.18 -9.55 15.64
CA ALA A 51 -7.04 -10.72 15.39
C ALA A 51 -7.79 -11.16 16.66
N ASP A 52 -7.14 -11.16 17.83
CA ASP A 52 -7.77 -11.48 19.12
C ASP A 52 -8.88 -10.49 19.49
N GLU A 53 -8.77 -9.24 19.03
CA GLU A 53 -9.78 -8.18 19.18
C GLU A 53 -10.84 -8.19 18.06
N GLY A 54 -10.79 -9.15 17.12
CA GLY A 54 -11.71 -9.20 15.98
C GLY A 54 -11.50 -8.06 14.99
N CYS A 55 -10.26 -7.56 14.86
CA CYS A 55 -9.90 -6.46 13.99
C CYS A 55 -8.99 -6.92 12.84
N GLN A 56 -9.27 -6.44 11.62
CA GLN A 56 -8.50 -6.72 10.41
C GLN A 56 -7.90 -5.42 9.86
N PRO A 57 -6.56 -5.30 9.77
CA PRO A 57 -5.94 -4.19 9.06
C PRO A 57 -6.45 -4.09 7.63
N ALA A 58 -7.03 -2.94 7.27
CA ALA A 58 -7.51 -2.67 5.92
C ALA A 58 -6.65 -1.60 5.22
N VAL A 59 -6.23 -0.57 5.97
CA VAL A 59 -5.49 0.58 5.44
C VAL A 59 -4.37 0.98 6.41
N LEU A 60 -3.18 1.28 5.88
CA LEU A 60 -2.09 1.93 6.60
C LEU A 60 -1.92 3.36 6.06
N THR A 61 -2.01 4.38 6.92
CA THR A 61 -1.76 5.77 6.52
C THR A 61 -0.35 6.20 6.88
N VAL A 62 0.31 6.90 5.96
CA VAL A 62 1.67 7.42 6.10
C VAL A 62 1.65 8.91 5.78
N GLU A 63 2.13 9.74 6.71
CA GLU A 63 2.41 11.15 6.45
C GLU A 63 3.93 11.33 6.32
N THR A 64 4.37 12.07 5.30
CA THR A 64 5.80 12.23 5.01
C THR A 64 6.10 13.56 4.32
N CYS A 65 7.37 13.98 4.29
CA CYS A 65 7.83 15.19 3.61
C CYS A 65 9.15 14.93 2.88
N PHE A 66 9.33 15.62 1.76
CA PHE A 66 10.56 15.64 0.95
C PHE A 66 11.15 17.05 0.99
N ASP A 67 11.44 17.56 2.18
CA ASP A 67 11.83 18.96 2.45
C ASP A 67 13.31 19.28 2.14
N ASP A 68 14.08 18.28 1.71
CA ASP A 68 15.49 18.40 1.32
C ASP A 68 15.66 18.07 -0.17
N ASP A 69 16.36 18.94 -0.91
CA ASP A 69 16.66 18.79 -2.34
C ASP A 69 17.79 17.78 -2.61
N CYS A 70 18.42 17.28 -1.55
CA CYS A 70 19.42 16.22 -1.63
C CYS A 70 18.78 14.88 -1.98
N ARG A 71 19.20 14.30 -3.11
CA ARG A 71 18.73 12.97 -3.58
C ARG A 71 18.86 11.85 -2.54
N LEU A 72 19.86 11.91 -1.66
CA LEU A 72 20.04 10.91 -0.60
C LEU A 72 18.96 11.03 0.48
N ALA A 73 18.59 12.27 0.85
CA ALA A 73 17.51 12.52 1.79
C ALA A 73 16.17 12.06 1.20
N THR A 74 15.89 12.43 -0.06
CA THR A 74 14.70 11.93 -0.78
C THR A 74 14.65 10.40 -0.83
N GLN A 75 15.78 9.75 -1.12
CA GLN A 75 15.83 8.29 -1.17
C GLN A 75 15.60 7.65 0.20
N SER A 76 16.12 8.25 1.28
CA SER A 76 15.86 7.79 2.65
C SER A 76 14.37 7.83 2.98
N VAL A 77 13.70 8.95 2.70
CA VAL A 77 12.26 9.09 2.90
C VAL A 77 11.49 8.03 2.12
N ALA A 78 11.84 7.84 0.83
CA ALA A 78 11.19 6.81 0.02
C ALA A 78 11.44 5.39 0.53
N ASP A 79 12.62 5.10 1.10
CA ASP A 79 12.92 3.80 1.71
C ASP A 79 12.12 3.55 2.99
N ASP A 80 11.86 4.59 3.78
CA ASP A 80 10.96 4.52 4.94
C ASP A 80 9.53 4.18 4.50
N VAL A 81 9.01 4.87 3.47
CA VAL A 81 7.68 4.57 2.89
C VAL A 81 7.63 3.14 2.34
N ARG A 82 8.69 2.65 1.67
CA ARG A 82 8.78 1.23 1.24
C ARG A 82 8.75 0.27 2.43
N GLY A 83 9.32 0.64 3.57
CA GLY A 83 9.23 -0.10 4.82
C GLY A 83 7.77 -0.27 5.27
N PHE A 84 6.99 0.81 5.21
CA PHE A 84 5.56 0.78 5.53
C PHE A 84 4.74 -0.04 4.53
N VAL A 85 5.06 -0.02 3.23
CA VAL A 85 4.42 -0.90 2.25
C VAL A 85 4.62 -2.38 2.59
N ARG A 86 5.84 -2.77 2.99
CA ARG A 86 6.10 -4.16 3.45
C ARG A 86 5.37 -4.47 4.75
N ALA A 87 5.27 -3.50 5.67
CA ALA A 87 4.52 -3.67 6.91
C ALA A 87 3.02 -3.87 6.63
N ALA A 88 2.43 -3.08 5.72
CA ALA A 88 1.04 -3.24 5.29
C ALA A 88 0.79 -4.63 4.70
N ALA A 89 1.66 -5.09 3.78
CA ALA A 89 1.58 -6.43 3.21
C ALA A 89 1.64 -7.53 4.29
N PHE A 90 2.55 -7.40 5.27
CA PHE A 90 2.67 -8.34 6.38
C PHE A 90 1.40 -8.38 7.24
N LEU A 91 0.86 -7.21 7.59
CA LEU A 91 -0.35 -7.05 8.39
C LEU A 91 -1.61 -7.52 7.63
N GLY A 92 -1.55 -7.58 6.30
CA GLY A 92 -2.68 -7.95 5.43
C GLY A 92 -3.57 -6.77 5.04
N ALA A 93 -3.05 -5.54 5.18
CA ALA A 93 -3.73 -4.34 4.69
C ALA A 93 -3.63 -4.27 3.15
N ALA A 94 -4.75 -4.05 2.50
CA ALA A 94 -4.82 -4.00 1.04
C ALA A 94 -4.28 -2.68 0.45
N ARG A 95 -4.20 -1.63 1.27
CA ARG A 95 -3.88 -0.28 0.82
C ARG A 95 -2.96 0.48 1.79
N VAL A 96 -2.06 1.28 1.21
CA VAL A 96 -1.29 2.32 1.90
C VAL A 96 -1.70 3.67 1.33
N GLU A 97 -2.07 4.60 2.21
CA GLU A 97 -2.38 5.99 1.85
C GLU A 97 -1.20 6.87 2.27
N VAL A 98 -0.48 7.43 1.31
CA VAL A 98 0.67 8.31 1.54
C VAL A 98 0.24 9.76 1.32
N THR A 99 0.39 10.58 2.35
CA THR A 99 0.18 12.03 2.29
C THR A 99 1.54 12.72 2.34
N VAL A 100 1.88 13.44 1.26
CA VAL A 100 3.10 14.23 1.18
C VAL A 100 2.79 15.67 1.58
N THR A 101 3.34 16.13 2.70
CA THR A 101 3.01 17.44 3.28
C THR A 101 3.89 18.57 2.75
N ASP A 102 5.12 18.27 2.31
CA ASP A 102 6.04 19.24 1.75
C ASP A 102 7.02 18.58 0.76
N VAL A 103 7.49 19.36 -0.22
CA VAL A 103 8.36 18.90 -1.30
C VAL A 103 9.30 20.03 -1.77
N ALA A 104 10.61 19.79 -1.70
CA ALA A 104 11.65 20.69 -2.20
C ALA A 104 11.85 20.55 -3.72
N ASP A 105 11.86 19.32 -4.23
CA ASP A 105 11.97 19.00 -5.66
C ASP A 105 10.92 17.95 -6.06
N GLU A 106 9.87 18.40 -6.76
CA GLU A 106 8.73 17.57 -7.12
C GLU A 106 9.08 16.45 -8.11
N ASP A 107 10.01 16.68 -9.03
CA ASP A 107 10.39 15.68 -10.02
C ASP A 107 11.17 14.54 -9.35
N VAL A 108 12.10 14.89 -8.45
CA VAL A 108 12.87 13.90 -7.68
C VAL A 108 11.96 13.12 -6.72
N ALA A 109 11.03 13.79 -6.04
CA ALA A 109 10.05 13.13 -5.18
C ALA A 109 9.15 12.17 -5.98
N ARG A 110 8.63 12.60 -7.13
CA ARG A 110 7.76 11.77 -7.99
C ARG A 110 8.47 10.50 -8.47
N ASP A 111 9.73 10.61 -8.89
CA ASP A 111 10.50 9.44 -9.32
C ASP A 111 10.76 8.46 -8.17
N ALA A 112 11.05 8.97 -6.97
CA ALA A 112 11.23 8.13 -5.79
C ALA A 112 9.92 7.41 -5.39
N LEU A 113 8.79 8.12 -5.46
CA LEU A 113 7.45 7.62 -5.15
C LEU A 113 6.95 6.60 -6.17
N ARG A 114 7.26 6.74 -7.46
CA ARG A 114 6.97 5.70 -8.46
C ARG A 114 7.59 4.34 -8.11
N ALA A 115 8.79 4.35 -7.52
CA ALA A 115 9.42 3.13 -7.06
C ALA A 115 8.74 2.55 -5.79
N VAL A 116 8.08 3.38 -4.98
CA VAL A 116 7.20 2.93 -3.89
C VAL A 116 5.95 2.26 -4.45
N GLU A 117 5.29 2.86 -5.44
CA GLU A 117 4.11 2.29 -6.09
C GLU A 117 4.42 0.95 -6.79
N GLU A 118 5.55 0.86 -7.49
CA GLU A 118 6.05 -0.39 -8.06
C GLU A 118 6.25 -1.45 -6.99
N ARG A 119 6.81 -1.08 -5.84
CA ARG A 119 6.91 -1.99 -4.70
C ARG A 119 5.53 -2.43 -4.21
N GLY A 120 4.59 -1.50 -4.03
CA GLY A 120 3.21 -1.81 -3.67
C GLY A 120 2.59 -2.87 -4.57
N ARG A 121 2.68 -2.68 -5.89
CA ARG A 121 2.20 -3.66 -6.88
C ARG A 121 2.84 -5.04 -6.72
N ARG A 122 4.14 -5.11 -6.41
CA ARG A 122 4.84 -6.40 -6.17
C ARG A 122 4.40 -7.10 -4.89
N GLU A 123 4.07 -6.34 -3.86
CA GLU A 123 3.62 -6.87 -2.58
C GLU A 123 2.09 -7.11 -2.56
N GLY A 124 1.36 -6.77 -3.63
CA GLY A 124 -0.10 -6.89 -3.71
C GLY A 124 -0.84 -5.82 -2.91
N VAL A 125 -0.21 -4.67 -2.66
CA VAL A 125 -0.74 -3.55 -1.87
C VAL A 125 -0.93 -2.33 -2.77
N ALA A 126 -2.14 -1.78 -2.80
CA ALA A 126 -2.41 -0.51 -3.46
C ALA A 126 -1.70 0.63 -2.71
N VAL A 127 -1.03 1.53 -3.43
CA VAL A 127 -0.38 2.71 -2.86
C VAL A 127 -1.05 3.93 -3.48
N ASP A 128 -1.71 4.71 -2.64
CA ASP A 128 -2.42 5.92 -3.05
C ASP A 128 -1.69 7.14 -2.49
N ILE A 129 -1.17 7.97 -3.38
CA ILE A 129 -0.35 9.13 -3.04
C ILE A 129 -1.16 10.40 -3.26
N SER A 130 -1.09 11.32 -2.30
CA SER A 130 -1.76 12.61 -2.35
C SER A 130 -0.94 13.70 -1.65
N GLY A 131 -1.35 14.96 -1.81
CA GLY A 131 -0.74 16.12 -1.13
C GLY A 131 0.08 16.99 -2.08
N CYS A 132 1.24 17.43 -1.63
CA CYS A 132 2.13 18.39 -2.33
C CYS A 132 2.89 17.80 -3.53
N VAL A 133 2.51 16.60 -3.99
CA VAL A 133 2.99 15.99 -5.23
C VAL A 133 1.82 15.83 -6.19
N SER A 134 1.97 16.30 -7.44
CA SER A 134 0.98 16.05 -8.48
C SER A 134 1.22 14.69 -9.14
N CYS A 135 0.15 13.89 -9.19
CA CYS A 135 0.10 12.56 -9.82
C CYS A 135 -0.09 12.66 -11.33
#